data_AF-A0A9D3MNB8-F1
#
_entry.id   AF-A0A9D3MNB8-F1
#
_cell.length_a   1.000
_cell.length_b   1.000
_cell.length_c   1.000
_cell.angle_alpha   90.00
_cell.angle_beta   90.00
_cell.angle_gamma   90.00
#
_symmetry.space_group_name_H-M   'P 1'
#
loop_
_entity.id
_entity.type
_entity.pdbx_description
1 polymer ?
#
loop_
_entity_poly.entity_id
_entity_poly.type
_entity_poly.pdbx_seq_one_letter_code
_entity_poly.pdbx_strand_id
1 'polypeptide(L)'
;MRTHRWWAALLLLGVASLPVAEGWPGEDGHGPKIRHPLVRFRHKHDGSPGSLHLKGLAGADALRGPCENKYCGLGRRCVLNAETGRGDCACLDHCRVHYKPVCGSDGQLYQNHCELHRAACLKRQKITTVHSEDCFYKGTVA
;
A
#
# COMPACT_ATOMS: atom_id res chain seq x y z
N MET A 1 -41.40 37.51 41.36
CA MET A 1 -42.39 36.92 42.28
C MET A 1 -43.79 37.23 41.77
N ARG A 2 -44.45 36.29 41.06
CA ARG A 2 -45.90 36.04 41.11
C ARG A 2 -46.24 34.94 40.11
N THR A 3 -46.64 33.82 40.70
CA THR A 3 -47.15 32.58 40.12
C THR A 3 -48.52 32.78 39.50
N HIS A 4 -48.87 32.06 38.43
CA HIS A 4 -50.18 31.41 38.32
C HIS A 4 -50.11 30.24 37.34
N ARG A 5 -50.13 29.03 37.92
CA ARG A 5 -50.45 27.76 37.25
C ARG A 5 -51.97 27.71 37.07
N TRP A 6 -52.44 27.56 35.85
CA TRP A 6 -53.75 26.97 35.58
C TRP A 6 -53.50 25.67 34.81
N TRP A 7 -53.57 24.57 35.56
CA TRP A 7 -53.73 23.23 35.02
C TRP A 7 -55.14 23.07 34.45
N ALA A 8 -55.30 22.06 33.60
CA ALA A 8 -56.55 21.37 33.27
C ALA A 8 -57.44 21.95 32.15
N ALA A 9 -57.14 21.49 30.94
CA ALA A 9 -58.13 20.78 30.10
C ALA A 9 -57.34 19.70 29.32
N LEU A 10 -57.09 18.53 29.93
CA LEU A 10 -57.85 17.28 29.71
C LEU A 10 -57.98 16.95 28.21
N LEU A 11 -57.01 16.23 27.62
CA LEU A 11 -57.01 14.77 27.44
C LEU A 11 -58.33 14.24 26.88
N LEU A 12 -58.35 13.79 25.63
CA LEU A 12 -59.15 12.63 25.18
C LEU A 12 -58.70 12.14 23.79
N LEU A 13 -58.30 10.86 23.75
CA LEU A 13 -58.27 9.93 22.59
C LEU A 13 -57.09 10.08 21.61
N GLY A 14 -56.22 9.09 21.39
CA GLY A 14 -56.18 7.70 21.84
C GLY A 14 -55.08 6.98 21.06
N VAL A 15 -54.24 6.24 21.77
CA VAL A 15 -53.21 5.35 21.21
C VAL A 15 -53.93 4.15 20.60
N ALA A 16 -53.71 3.87 19.31
CA ALA A 16 -54.01 2.58 18.69
C ALA A 16 -52.76 2.09 17.96
N SER A 17 -52.28 0.94 18.42
CA SER A 17 -51.09 0.24 17.98
C SER A 17 -51.40 -0.79 16.87
N LEU A 18 -50.36 -1.07 16.06
CA LEU A 18 -50.12 -2.24 15.16
C LEU A 18 -50.77 -2.25 13.76
N PRO A 19 -50.19 -2.94 12.73
CA PRO A 19 -49.01 -3.83 12.74
C PRO A 19 -47.95 -3.58 11.65
N VAL A 20 -46.85 -4.33 11.82
CA VAL A 20 -45.81 -4.74 10.87
C VAL A 20 -46.33 -5.02 9.45
N ALA A 21 -45.64 -4.48 8.44
CA ALA A 21 -45.55 -5.05 7.10
C ALA A 21 -44.14 -4.82 6.55
N GLU A 22 -43.54 -5.91 6.10
CA GLU A 22 -42.16 -6.06 5.64
C GLU A 22 -41.98 -5.46 4.25
N GLY A 23 -40.82 -4.85 4.01
CA GLY A 23 -40.40 -4.38 2.69
C GLY A 23 -38.88 -4.40 2.56
N TRP A 24 -38.34 -5.51 2.03
CA TRP A 24 -36.96 -5.59 1.51
C TRP A 24 -36.91 -5.01 0.09
N PRO A 25 -35.87 -4.20 -0.20
CA PRO A 25 -35.01 -4.48 -1.35
C PRO A 25 -33.54 -4.27 -0.97
N GLY A 26 -32.61 -5.17 -1.26
CA GLY A 26 -32.03 -5.40 -2.59
C GLY A 26 -30.53 -5.11 -2.51
N GLU A 27 -29.69 -6.09 -2.88
CA GLU A 27 -28.22 -6.04 -2.80
C GLU A 27 -27.61 -4.97 -3.70
N ASP A 28 -26.60 -4.25 -3.19
CA ASP A 28 -25.57 -3.61 -4.03
C ASP A 28 -24.20 -3.70 -3.33
N GLY A 29 -23.32 -4.49 -3.94
CA GLY A 29 -22.00 -4.87 -3.42
C GLY A 29 -21.05 -3.70 -3.22
N HIS A 30 -20.54 -3.57 -1.98
CA HIS A 30 -19.39 -2.72 -1.66
C HIS A 30 -18.09 -3.50 -1.89
N GLY A 31 -17.64 -3.55 -3.14
CA GLY A 31 -16.27 -3.94 -3.46
C GLY A 31 -15.28 -2.88 -2.93
N PRO A 32 -14.13 -3.28 -2.35
CA PRO A 32 -13.14 -2.32 -1.87
C PRO A 32 -12.49 -1.59 -3.05
N LYS A 33 -12.74 -0.28 -3.17
CA LYS A 33 -12.05 0.60 -4.12
C LYS A 33 -10.59 0.75 -3.71
N ILE A 34 -9.71 -0.02 -4.35
CA ILE A 34 -8.27 0.13 -4.18
C ILE A 34 -7.85 1.45 -4.83
N ARG A 35 -7.68 2.49 -4.00
CA ARG A 35 -7.05 3.75 -4.42
C ARG A 35 -5.56 3.51 -4.59
N HIS A 36 -5.16 3.04 -5.77
CA HIS A 36 -3.76 3.16 -6.19
C HIS A 36 -3.47 4.63 -6.51
N PRO A 37 -2.45 5.26 -5.91
CA PRO A 37 -1.98 6.56 -6.38
C PRO A 37 -1.36 6.39 -7.78
N LEU A 38 -1.88 7.09 -8.78
CA LEU A 38 -1.27 7.24 -10.11
C LEU A 38 0.00 8.12 -10.02
N VAL A 39 0.99 7.69 -9.26
CA VAL A 39 2.36 8.23 -9.38
C VAL A 39 3.15 7.25 -10.24
N ARG A 40 3.30 7.61 -11.52
CA ARG A 40 4.17 6.91 -12.46
C ARG A 40 5.62 7.15 -12.04
N PHE A 41 6.11 6.37 -11.09
CA PHE A 41 7.54 6.37 -10.74
C PHE A 41 8.33 5.84 -11.94
N ARG A 42 8.80 6.76 -12.78
CA ARG A 42 9.85 6.47 -13.76
C ARG A 42 11.12 6.13 -12.98
N HIS A 43 11.37 4.85 -12.77
CA HIS A 43 12.73 4.40 -12.49
C HIS A 43 13.53 4.61 -13.78
N LYS A 44 14.36 5.66 -13.80
CA LYS A 44 15.36 5.88 -14.85
C LYS A 44 16.36 4.72 -14.74
N HIS A 45 16.09 3.64 -15.47
CA HIS A 45 17.11 2.68 -15.83
C HIS A 45 18.06 3.40 -16.78
N ASP A 46 19.30 3.61 -16.35
CA ASP A 46 20.37 3.98 -17.27
C ASP A 46 20.49 2.82 -18.27
N GLY A 47 20.03 3.07 -19.50
CA GLY A 47 19.98 2.09 -20.57
C GLY A 47 21.37 1.87 -21.14
N SER A 48 21.74 0.60 -21.31
CA SER A 48 22.72 0.20 -22.32
C SER A 48 21.94 -0.40 -23.50
N PRO A 49 22.10 0.10 -24.74
CA PRO A 49 21.42 -0.46 -25.90
C PRO A 49 22.25 -1.61 -26.48
N GLY A 50 21.88 -2.84 -26.15
CA GLY A 50 22.31 -4.03 -26.89
C GLY A 50 21.32 -4.33 -28.01
N SER A 51 21.63 -3.88 -29.23
CA SER A 51 20.86 -4.16 -30.44
C SER A 51 21.03 -5.63 -30.83
N LEU A 52 19.94 -6.39 -30.95
CA LEU A 52 19.87 -7.58 -31.79
C LEU A 52 18.51 -7.62 -32.50
N HIS A 53 18.63 -7.50 -33.82
CA HIS A 53 17.58 -7.42 -34.80
C HIS A 53 17.08 -8.83 -35.15
N LEU A 54 15.77 -9.07 -35.11
CA LEU A 54 15.17 -10.10 -35.97
C LEU A 54 13.76 -9.69 -36.43
N LYS A 55 13.54 -9.82 -37.74
CA LYS A 55 12.36 -9.40 -38.51
C LYS A 55 11.21 -10.41 -38.40
N GLY A 56 9.99 -9.88 -38.24
CA GLY A 56 8.81 -10.29 -39.02
C GLY A 56 7.81 -11.26 -38.39
N LEU A 57 6.65 -10.72 -37.97
CA LEU A 57 5.27 -11.01 -38.42
C LEU A 57 4.23 -10.99 -37.28
N ALA A 58 3.24 -10.09 -37.44
CA ALA A 58 1.87 -10.09 -36.93
C ALA A 58 1.61 -10.31 -35.41
N GLY A 59 1.30 -9.21 -34.72
CA GLY A 59 0.67 -9.21 -33.39
C GLY A 59 1.29 -8.16 -32.48
N ALA A 60 0.76 -6.94 -32.51
CA ALA A 60 1.25 -5.81 -31.71
C ALA A 60 0.88 -5.91 -30.21
N ASP A 61 1.13 -7.07 -29.59
CA ASP A 61 0.96 -7.29 -28.14
C ASP A 61 1.95 -8.32 -27.54
N ALA A 62 3.03 -8.66 -28.24
CA ALA A 62 4.00 -9.69 -27.81
C ALA A 62 5.46 -9.19 -27.76
N LEU A 63 5.70 -7.99 -27.23
CA LEU A 63 7.06 -7.55 -26.87
C LEU A 63 7.08 -6.89 -25.49
N ARG A 64 6.38 -7.51 -24.53
CA ARG A 64 6.49 -7.12 -23.13
C ARG A 64 7.21 -8.23 -22.38
N GLY A 65 8.50 -8.01 -22.10
CA GLY A 65 9.32 -9.00 -21.39
C GLY A 65 8.74 -9.34 -20.01
N PRO A 66 9.03 -10.53 -19.43
CA PRO A 66 8.41 -10.97 -18.17
C PRO A 66 8.61 -10.03 -16.96
N CYS A 67 9.59 -9.13 -17.03
CA CYS A 67 9.86 -8.10 -16.03
C CYS A 67 9.47 -6.68 -16.44
N GLU A 68 9.07 -6.45 -17.69
CA GLU A 68 8.99 -5.10 -18.26
C GLU A 68 7.98 -4.21 -17.51
N ASN A 69 6.94 -4.80 -16.91
CA ASN A 69 5.95 -4.07 -16.10
C ASN A 69 5.56 -4.83 -14.83
N LYS A 70 6.43 -5.73 -14.37
CA LYS A 70 6.21 -6.46 -13.12
C LYS A 70 6.67 -5.60 -11.95
N TYR A 71 5.74 -5.21 -11.09
CA TYR A 71 6.06 -4.51 -9.84
C TYR A 71 6.35 -5.50 -8.72
N CYS A 72 7.55 -5.40 -8.12
CA CYS A 72 8.01 -6.28 -7.05
C CYS A 72 7.96 -5.67 -5.65
N GLY A 73 7.46 -4.45 -5.50
CA GLY A 73 7.50 -3.74 -4.22
C GLY A 73 8.86 -3.13 -3.91
N LEU A 74 8.91 -2.39 -2.80
CA LEU A 74 10.11 -1.69 -2.35
C LEU A 74 11.19 -2.67 -1.89
N GLY A 75 12.45 -2.30 -2.12
CA GLY A 75 13.61 -3.13 -1.75
C GLY A 75 13.79 -4.39 -2.60
N ARG A 76 13.03 -4.51 -3.69
CA ARG A 76 13.01 -5.67 -4.58
C ARG A 76 13.13 -5.27 -6.04
N ARG A 77 13.57 -6.21 -6.88
CA ARG A 77 13.67 -6.09 -8.33
C ARG A 77 13.14 -7.36 -9.01
N CYS A 78 12.62 -7.20 -10.22
CA CYS A 78 12.25 -8.33 -11.06
C CYS A 78 13.50 -8.93 -11.75
N VAL A 79 13.64 -10.25 -11.67
CA VAL A 79 14.69 -11.05 -12.33
C VAL A 79 14.04 -12.11 -13.20
N LEU A 80 14.62 -12.43 -14.35
CA LEU A 80 14.11 -13.51 -15.20
C LEU A 80 14.53 -14.85 -14.60
N ASN A 81 13.55 -15.73 -14.39
CA ASN A 81 13.78 -17.11 -14.05
C ASN A 81 14.02 -17.91 -15.33
N ALA A 82 15.24 -18.39 -15.51
CA ALA A 82 15.66 -19.10 -16.72
C ALA A 82 14.92 -20.43 -16.95
N GLU A 83 14.45 -21.07 -15.88
CA GLU A 83 13.75 -22.37 -15.96
C GLU A 83 12.28 -22.18 -16.37
N THR A 84 11.62 -21.18 -15.79
CA THR A 84 10.18 -20.98 -15.99
C THR A 84 9.86 -19.95 -17.09
N GLY A 85 10.86 -19.17 -17.53
CA GLY A 85 10.68 -18.04 -18.43
C GLY A 85 9.86 -16.89 -17.82
N ARG A 86 9.58 -16.92 -16.52
CA ARG A 86 8.79 -15.89 -15.81
C ARG A 86 9.70 -14.87 -15.15
N GLY A 87 9.19 -13.66 -14.96
CA GLY A 87 9.87 -12.68 -14.11
C GLY A 87 9.54 -12.98 -12.65
N ASP A 88 10.52 -13.14 -11.78
CA ASP A 88 10.37 -13.38 -10.33
C ASP A 88 10.89 -12.18 -9.53
N CYS A 89 10.39 -12.00 -8.31
CA CYS A 89 10.79 -10.88 -7.47
C CYS A 89 11.89 -11.31 -6.49
N ALA A 90 13.05 -10.68 -6.59
CA ALA A 90 14.19 -10.89 -5.71
C ALA A 90 14.50 -9.61 -4.90
N CYS A 91 15.19 -9.75 -3.77
CA CYS A 91 15.71 -8.59 -3.04
C CYS A 91 16.73 -7.84 -3.90
N LEU A 92 16.85 -6.53 -3.70
CA LEU A 92 17.91 -5.76 -4.35
C LEU A 92 19.29 -6.24 -3.90
N ASP A 93 20.24 -6.33 -4.83
CA ASP A 93 21.62 -6.67 -4.52
C ASP A 93 22.33 -5.51 -3.81
N HIS A 94 22.08 -4.29 -4.26
CA HIS A 94 22.62 -3.05 -3.70
C HIS A 94 21.64 -1.89 -3.91
N CYS A 95 21.73 -0.87 -3.07
CA CYS A 95 21.03 0.40 -3.24
C CYS A 95 21.98 1.49 -3.71
N ARG A 96 21.43 2.56 -4.29
CA ARG A 96 22.20 3.77 -4.60
C ARG A 96 22.72 4.39 -3.31
N VAL A 97 24.00 4.69 -3.25
CA VAL A 97 24.64 5.30 -2.09
C VAL A 97 24.21 6.76 -2.00
N HIS A 98 23.36 7.07 -1.01
CA HIS A 98 22.98 8.41 -0.63
C HIS A 98 22.56 8.40 0.83
N TYR A 99 22.86 9.48 1.55
CA TYR A 99 22.61 9.58 2.98
C TYR A 99 21.34 10.38 3.26
N LYS A 100 20.28 9.67 3.63
CA LYS A 100 18.99 10.21 4.09
C LYS A 100 18.46 9.26 5.17
N PRO A 101 19.02 9.33 6.39
CA PRO A 101 18.85 8.27 7.37
C PRO A 101 17.40 8.12 7.83
N VAL A 102 16.98 6.88 8.04
CA VAL A 102 15.63 6.53 8.50
C VAL A 102 15.69 5.53 9.65
N CYS A 103 14.85 5.70 10.65
CA CYS A 103 14.70 4.75 11.76
C CYS A 103 13.71 3.65 11.37
N GLY A 104 14.14 2.39 11.44
CA GLY A 104 13.28 1.23 11.22
C GLY A 104 12.55 0.82 12.50
N SER A 105 11.39 0.19 12.34
CA SER A 105 10.61 -0.39 13.42
C SER A 105 11.33 -1.53 14.15
N ASP A 106 12.42 -2.03 13.59
CA ASP A 106 13.36 -2.96 14.23
C ASP A 106 14.39 -2.25 15.12
N GLY A 107 14.26 -0.92 15.29
CA GLY A 107 15.16 -0.09 16.10
C GLY A 107 16.51 0.17 15.46
N GLN A 108 16.68 -0.15 14.17
CA GLN A 108 17.93 0.07 13.44
C GLN A 108 17.85 1.33 12.60
N LEU A 109 18.96 2.08 12.54
CA LEU A 109 19.11 3.22 11.65
C LEU A 109 19.62 2.76 10.29
N TYR A 110 18.89 3.05 9.23
CA TYR A 110 19.27 2.74 7.86
C TYR A 110 19.76 4.00 7.15
N GLN A 111 20.79 3.87 6.32
CA GLN A 111 21.39 5.01 5.61
C GLN A 111 20.40 5.73 4.67
N ASN A 112 19.43 5.00 4.12
CA ASN A 112 18.34 5.52 3.31
C ASN A 112 17.15 4.52 3.26
N HIS A 113 16.02 4.97 2.68
CA HIS A 113 14.82 4.15 2.51
C HIS A 113 15.04 2.87 1.70
N CYS A 114 15.92 2.89 0.70
CA CYS A 114 16.20 1.70 -0.11
C CYS A 114 16.83 0.61 0.76
N GLU A 115 17.83 0.97 1.58
CA GLU A 115 18.48 0.03 2.50
C GLU A 115 17.51 -0.54 3.53
N LEU A 116 16.59 0.28 4.06
CA LEU A 116 15.53 -0.21 4.96
C LEU A 116 14.68 -1.29 4.28
N HIS A 117 14.19 -1.03 3.07
CA HIS A 117 13.34 -2.01 2.37
C HIS A 117 14.12 -3.23 1.88
N ARG A 118 15.39 -3.06 1.50
CA ARG A 118 16.30 -4.16 1.15
C ARG A 118 16.52 -5.07 2.35
N ALA A 119 16.81 -4.50 3.52
CA ALA A 119 16.95 -5.25 4.76
C ALA A 119 15.66 -5.98 5.14
N ALA A 120 14.50 -5.34 5.02
CA ALA A 120 13.20 -5.98 5.22
C ALA A 120 13.00 -7.19 4.30
N CYS A 121 13.42 -7.08 3.04
CA CYS A 121 13.37 -8.20 2.09
C CYS A 121 14.29 -9.35 2.51
N LEU A 122 15.55 -9.06 2.82
CA LEU A 122 16.57 -10.05 3.17
C LEU A 122 16.23 -10.78 4.48
N LYS A 123 15.80 -10.04 5.50
CA LYS A 123 15.39 -10.57 6.81
C LYS A 123 14.01 -11.28 6.76
N ARG A 124 13.30 -11.20 5.62
CA ARG A 124 11.90 -11.65 5.48
C ARG A 124 10.98 -11.10 6.58
N GLN A 125 11.25 -9.87 7.02
CA GLN A 125 10.56 -9.21 8.11
C GLN A 125 9.98 -7.87 7.62
N LYS A 126 8.76 -7.54 8.06
CA LYS A 126 8.20 -6.22 7.79
C LYS A 126 8.89 -5.18 8.66
N ILE A 127 9.65 -4.29 8.03
CA ILE A 127 10.26 -3.13 8.69
C ILE A 127 9.60 -1.88 8.12
N THR A 128 9.02 -1.07 8.99
CA THR A 128 8.43 0.22 8.65
C THR A 128 9.29 1.35 9.18
N THR A 129 9.20 2.53 8.60
CA THR A 129 9.81 3.71 9.20
C THR A 129 9.07 4.11 10.46
N VAL A 130 9.79 4.39 11.54
CA VAL A 130 9.25 4.93 12.81
C VAL A 130 9.89 6.28 13.12
N HIS A 131 9.46 6.91 14.21
CA HIS A 131 10.00 8.20 14.61
C HIS A 131 11.48 8.04 14.96
N SER A 132 12.27 9.03 14.55
CA SER A 132 13.73 9.04 14.72
C SER A 132 14.17 8.78 16.16
N GLU A 133 13.41 9.30 17.13
CA GLU A 133 13.67 9.17 18.57
C GLU A 133 13.84 7.72 19.03
N ASP A 134 13.11 6.77 18.40
CA ASP A 134 13.16 5.35 18.74
C ASP A 134 14.52 4.68 18.45
N CYS A 135 15.30 5.25 17.53
CA CYS A 135 16.65 4.78 17.18
C CYS A 135 17.76 5.62 17.82
N PHE A 136 17.58 6.95 17.93
CA PHE A 136 18.66 7.83 18.39
C PHE A 136 18.87 7.80 19.91
N TYR A 137 17.84 7.53 20.71
CA TYR A 137 17.96 7.49 22.18
C TYR A 137 18.38 6.12 22.74
N LYS A 138 18.59 5.10 21.91
CA LYS A 138 19.11 3.78 22.34
C LYS A 138 20.63 3.74 22.54
N GLY A 139 21.32 4.89 22.44
CA GLY A 139 22.78 4.99 22.45
C GLY A 139 23.44 5.47 23.75
N THR A 140 22.71 5.83 24.82
CA THR A 140 23.34 6.29 26.07
C THR A 140 22.49 5.98 27.31
N VAL A 141 22.51 4.74 27.77
CA VAL A 141 22.40 4.41 29.20
C VAL A 141 23.28 3.18 29.46
N ALA A 142 24.16 3.32 30.45
CA ALA A 142 25.17 2.38 30.99
C ALA A 142 26.53 2.38 30.29
#